data_AF-A0A847YFL4-F1
#
_entry.id   AF-A0A847YFL4-F1
#
_cell.length_a   1.000
_cell.length_b   1.000
_cell.length_c   1.000
_cell.angle_alpha   90.00
_cell.angle_beta   90.00
_cell.angle_gamma   90.00
#
_symmetry.space_group_name_H-M   'P 1'
#
loop_
_entity.id
_entity.type
_entity.pdbx_description
1 polymer ?
#
loop_
_entity_poly.entity_id
_entity_poly.type
_entity_poly.pdbx_seq_one_letter_code
_entity_poly.pdbx_strand_id
1 'polypeptide(L)'
;MMSISPSLLPVSSLLGEEVWATGEAASSAAVQAQWSGFEETENGWTAGMQLQFDGLPALQSLGSGTIVTLAGANTWFNTGEPILPVASQNVLLPQGTRLVDVRVVGLGEGRVLGTGTPLLAAPNPVLLDGS
;
A
#
# COMPACT_ATOMS: atom_id res chain seq x y z
N MET A 1 50.17 24.42 27.15
CA MET A 1 49.61 25.22 26.03
C MET A 1 48.57 24.33 25.35
N MET A 2 47.32 24.34 25.81
CA MET A 2 46.17 25.11 25.27
C MET A 2 45.83 24.77 23.80
N SER A 3 44.63 24.18 23.63
CA SER A 3 43.62 24.14 22.53
C SER A 3 43.92 25.05 21.31
N ILE A 4 43.48 24.80 20.07
CA ILE A 4 42.07 24.83 19.60
C ILE A 4 41.94 24.13 18.23
N SER A 5 40.85 23.38 18.04
CA SER A 5 40.38 22.87 16.74
C SER A 5 39.81 24.01 15.87
N PRO A 6 40.09 24.07 14.55
CA PRO A 6 39.31 24.90 13.65
C PRO A 6 38.09 24.13 13.12
N SER A 7 36.91 24.43 13.68
CA SER A 7 35.61 24.14 13.07
C SER A 7 35.46 24.95 11.79
N LEU A 8 35.30 24.29 10.64
CA LEU A 8 34.91 24.93 9.39
C LEU A 8 33.40 24.77 9.23
N LEU A 9 32.67 25.84 9.57
CA LEU A 9 31.24 25.99 9.29
C LEU A 9 31.02 26.04 7.77
N PRO A 10 29.96 25.42 7.20
CA PRO A 10 29.56 25.69 5.83
C PRO A 10 29.04 27.13 5.74
N VAL A 11 29.64 27.87 4.81
CA VAL A 11 29.26 29.24 4.42
C VAL A 11 27.86 29.21 3.80
N SER A 12 26.90 29.84 4.48
CA SER A 12 25.60 30.17 3.91
C SER A 12 25.79 31.24 2.83
N SER A 13 25.75 30.82 1.58
CA SER A 13 25.56 31.74 0.44
C SER A 13 24.10 32.19 0.41
N LEU A 14 23.90 33.44 0.82
CA LEU A 14 22.78 34.30 0.44
C LEU A 14 22.74 34.46 -1.09
N LEU A 15 21.60 34.12 -1.71
CA LEU A 15 20.91 34.85 -2.80
C LEU A 15 20.04 33.86 -3.61
N GLY A 16 18.72 34.05 -3.53
CA GLY A 16 17.75 33.36 -4.39
C GLY A 16 16.49 32.93 -3.64
N GLU A 17 15.56 33.87 -3.43
CA GLU A 17 14.14 33.53 -3.26
C GLU A 17 13.65 32.86 -4.56
N GLU A 18 13.69 31.53 -4.59
CA GLU A 18 12.64 30.75 -5.23
C GLU A 18 12.11 29.78 -4.18
N VAL A 19 11.01 30.18 -3.56
CA VAL A 19 10.17 29.31 -2.76
C VAL A 19 9.54 28.30 -3.72
N TRP A 20 10.28 27.23 -4.03
CA TRP A 20 9.66 25.98 -4.45
C TRP A 20 9.08 25.33 -3.20
N ALA A 21 7.98 25.91 -2.71
CA ALA A 21 7.00 25.16 -1.95
C ALA A 21 6.25 24.26 -2.94
N THR A 22 6.94 23.28 -3.51
CA THR A 22 6.29 22.03 -3.82
C THR A 22 6.48 21.23 -2.55
N GLY A 23 5.51 21.36 -1.65
CA GLY A 23 5.22 20.28 -0.73
C GLY A 23 4.95 19.08 -1.62
N GLU A 24 6.00 18.33 -1.93
CA GLU A 24 5.88 16.94 -2.27
C GLU A 24 5.21 16.37 -1.02
N ALA A 25 3.89 16.28 -1.07
CA ALA A 25 3.24 15.18 -0.43
C ALA A 25 3.93 13.97 -1.06
N ALA A 26 5.05 13.57 -0.47
CA ALA A 26 5.35 12.16 -0.35
C ALA A 26 4.07 11.61 0.22
N SER A 27 3.17 11.15 -0.66
CA SER A 27 2.31 10.06 -0.30
C SER A 27 3.31 9.00 0.11
N SER A 28 3.65 8.94 1.40
CA SER A 28 4.20 7.72 1.95
C SER A 28 3.12 6.72 1.59
N ALA A 29 3.36 5.96 0.52
CA ALA A 29 2.38 5.02 0.03
C ALA A 29 2.09 4.15 1.24
N ALA A 30 0.90 4.27 1.82
CA ALA A 30 0.60 3.56 3.05
C ALA A 30 0.48 2.04 2.81
N VAL A 31 0.78 1.61 1.59
CA VAL A 31 1.22 0.26 1.26
C VAL A 31 2.57 0.34 0.54
N GLN A 32 3.59 -0.27 1.14
CA GLN A 32 4.89 -0.51 0.53
C GLN A 32 4.89 -1.89 -0.11
N ALA A 33 5.41 -1.97 -1.34
CA ALA A 33 5.52 -3.21 -2.08
C ALA A 33 6.94 -3.38 -2.62
N GLN A 34 7.49 -4.57 -2.44
CA GLN A 34 8.79 -4.93 -2.96
C GLN A 34 8.72 -6.29 -3.65
N TRP A 35 9.15 -6.33 -4.90
CA TRP A 35 9.34 -7.56 -5.65
C TRP A 35 10.79 -8.00 -5.58
N SER A 36 11.02 -9.31 -5.48
CA SER A 36 12.30 -9.89 -5.87
C SER A 36 12.44 -9.89 -7.39
N GLY A 37 13.66 -10.11 -7.87
CA GLY A 37 13.85 -10.53 -9.25
C GLY A 37 13.19 -11.88 -9.52
N PHE A 38 12.90 -12.15 -10.80
CA PHE A 38 12.54 -13.49 -11.23
C PHE A 38 13.79 -14.36 -11.27
N GLU A 39 13.72 -15.51 -10.62
CA GLU A 39 14.76 -16.53 -10.61
C GLU A 39 14.25 -17.78 -11.33
N GLU A 40 15.08 -18.33 -12.21
CA GLU A 40 14.76 -19.58 -12.90
C GLU A 40 15.06 -20.76 -11.96
N THR A 41 14.09 -21.67 -11.85
CA THR A 41 14.16 -22.90 -11.06
C THR A 41 13.86 -24.09 -11.96
N GLU A 42 14.04 -25.31 -11.45
CA GLU A 42 13.67 -26.54 -12.17
C GLU A 42 12.18 -26.58 -12.59
N ASN A 43 11.31 -25.84 -11.91
CA ASN A 43 9.87 -25.78 -12.17
C ASN A 43 9.43 -24.50 -12.90
N GLY A 44 10.37 -23.73 -13.45
CA GLY A 44 10.13 -22.46 -14.13
C GLY A 44 10.53 -21.24 -13.29
N TRP A 45 9.96 -20.08 -13.61
CA TRP A 45 10.34 -18.80 -13.01
C TRP A 45 9.57 -18.52 -11.72
N THR A 46 10.28 -18.10 -10.67
CA THR A 46 9.70 -17.73 -9.38
C THR A 46 10.13 -16.31 -8.99
N ALA A 47 9.22 -15.56 -8.37
CA ALA A 47 9.50 -14.27 -7.74
C ALA A 47 8.71 -14.15 -6.44
N GLY A 48 9.30 -13.49 -5.44
CA GLY A 48 8.66 -13.14 -4.19
C GLY A 48 8.11 -11.71 -4.23
N MET A 49 6.98 -11.51 -3.57
CA MET A 49 6.44 -10.18 -3.26
C MET A 49 6.34 -10.02 -1.76
N GLN A 50 6.88 -8.92 -1.24
CA GLN A 50 6.63 -8.46 0.11
C GLN A 50 5.72 -7.23 0.06
N LEU A 51 4.62 -7.30 0.82
CA LEU A 51 3.71 -6.18 1.06
C LEU A 51 3.80 -5.78 2.53
N GLN A 52 3.94 -4.49 2.78
CA GLN A 52 3.89 -3.89 4.10
C GLN A 52 2.85 -2.76 4.08
N PHE A 53 1.95 -2.78 5.04
CA PHE A 53 0.95 -1.73 5.20
C PHE A 53 1.41 -0.78 6.31
N ASP A 54 1.49 0.51 6.01
CA ASP A 54 1.77 1.54 6.99
C ASP A 54 0.46 1.95 7.66
N GLY A 55 0.41 1.75 8.98
CA GLY A 55 -0.78 1.99 9.78
C GLY A 55 -1.55 0.73 10.12
N LEU A 56 -2.65 0.91 10.85
CA LEU A 56 -3.45 -0.18 11.38
C LEU A 56 -4.82 -0.15 10.73
N PRO A 57 -5.40 -1.31 10.39
CA PRO A 57 -6.76 -1.33 9.87
C PRO A 57 -7.73 -0.92 10.98
N ALA A 58 -8.79 -0.22 10.60
CA ALA A 58 -9.79 0.33 11.50
C ALA A 58 -11.20 -0.06 11.06
N LEU A 59 -12.13 -0.10 12.02
CA LEU A 59 -13.56 -0.25 11.74
C LEU A 59 -14.19 1.14 11.63
N GLN A 60 -14.98 1.36 10.58
CA GLN A 60 -15.77 2.57 10.40
C GLN A 60 -17.25 2.19 10.27
N SER A 61 -18.09 2.71 11.16
CA SER A 61 -19.54 2.51 11.10
C SER A 61 -20.17 3.51 10.13
N LEU A 62 -21.02 3.02 9.24
CA LEU A 62 -21.74 3.79 8.22
C LEU A 62 -23.26 3.78 8.42
N GLY A 63 -23.72 3.51 9.65
CA GLY A 63 -25.13 3.47 10.01
C GLY A 63 -25.84 2.18 9.58
N SER A 64 -25.70 1.76 8.32
CA SER A 64 -26.24 0.51 7.77
C SER A 64 -25.34 -0.71 7.99
N GLY A 65 -24.12 -0.52 8.49
CA GLY A 65 -23.15 -1.57 8.73
C GLY A 65 -21.77 -0.99 9.05
N THR A 66 -20.77 -1.87 9.08
CA THR A 66 -19.37 -1.49 9.33
C THR A 66 -18.51 -1.83 8.12
N ILE A 67 -17.58 -0.95 7.75
CA ILE A 67 -16.53 -1.26 6.79
C ILE A 67 -15.18 -1.36 7.51
N VAL A 68 -14.25 -2.10 6.92
CA VAL A 68 -12.84 -2.08 7.33
C VAL A 68 -12.11 -1.08 6.43
N THR A 69 -11.33 -0.20 7.03
CA THR A 69 -10.48 0.75 6.30
C THR A 69 -9.02 0.50 6.64
N LEU A 70 -8.15 0.75 5.67
CA LEU A 70 -6.70 0.69 5.84
C LEU A 70 -6.09 1.80 5.01
N ALA A 71 -5.22 2.60 5.63
CA ALA A 71 -4.60 3.73 4.95
C ALA A 71 -3.83 3.25 3.72
N GLY A 72 -3.99 3.95 2.59
CA GLY A 72 -3.32 3.62 1.32
C GLY A 72 -3.85 2.39 0.60
N ALA A 73 -4.77 1.63 1.19
CA ALA A 73 -5.43 0.52 0.50
C ALA A 73 -6.56 1.04 -0.40
N ASN A 74 -6.76 0.35 -1.52
CA ASN A 74 -7.95 0.50 -2.34
C ASN A 74 -9.11 -0.23 -1.70
N THR A 75 -10.33 0.08 -2.12
CA THR A 75 -11.52 -0.65 -1.68
C THR A 75 -11.93 -1.65 -2.75
N TRP A 76 -12.07 -2.92 -2.37
CA TRP A 76 -12.63 -3.94 -3.25
C TRP A 76 -14.15 -3.92 -3.16
N PHE A 77 -14.80 -3.79 -4.32
CA PHE A 77 -16.24 -3.85 -4.45
C PHE A 77 -16.62 -5.05 -5.31
N ASN A 78 -17.25 -6.04 -4.68
CA ASN A 78 -17.94 -7.10 -5.40
C ASN A 78 -19.32 -7.25 -4.78
N THR A 79 -20.35 -7.17 -5.62
CA THR A 79 -21.74 -7.10 -5.19
C THR A 79 -22.11 -8.27 -4.29
N GLY A 80 -22.69 -7.96 -3.12
CA GLY A 80 -23.07 -8.95 -2.11
C GLY A 80 -21.90 -9.45 -1.24
N GLU A 81 -20.65 -9.10 -1.56
CA GLU A 81 -19.49 -9.39 -0.71
C GLU A 81 -19.19 -8.23 0.24
N PRO A 82 -18.59 -8.50 1.41
CA PRO A 82 -18.12 -7.46 2.32
C PRO A 82 -17.17 -6.48 1.63
N ILE A 83 -17.35 -5.19 1.93
CA ILE A 83 -16.42 -4.16 1.49
C ILE A 83 -15.13 -4.28 2.32
N LEU A 84 -14.03 -4.61 1.64
CA LEU A 84 -12.73 -4.83 2.27
C LEU A 84 -11.63 -3.98 1.61
N PRO A 85 -10.64 -3.51 2.40
CA PRO A 85 -9.48 -2.84 1.86
C PRO A 85 -8.54 -3.88 1.21
N VAL A 86 -7.99 -3.53 0.06
CA VAL A 86 -7.08 -4.37 -0.72
C VAL A 86 -5.90 -3.53 -1.23
N ALA A 87 -4.75 -4.20 -1.39
CA ALA A 87 -3.64 -3.65 -2.15
C ALA A 87 -3.48 -4.45 -3.45
N SER A 88 -3.19 -3.74 -4.53
CA SER A 88 -2.94 -4.34 -5.83
C SER A 88 -1.55 -3.95 -6.30
N GLN A 89 -0.84 -4.89 -6.90
CA GLN A 89 0.47 -4.67 -7.50
C GLN A 89 0.50 -5.32 -8.87
N ASN A 90 1.12 -4.61 -9.82
CA ASN A 90 1.38 -5.15 -11.14
C ASN A 90 2.72 -5.89 -11.12
N VAL A 91 2.79 -7.01 -11.83
CA VAL A 91 4.02 -7.77 -12.03
C VAL A 91 4.28 -7.93 -13.52
N LEU A 92 5.50 -7.65 -13.95
CA LEU A 92 5.94 -7.89 -15.32
C LEU A 92 6.52 -9.30 -15.40
N LEU A 93 5.83 -10.17 -16.14
CA LEU A 93 6.28 -11.55 -16.31
C LEU A 93 7.42 -11.63 -17.33
N PRO A 94 8.39 -12.56 -17.17
CA PRO A 94 9.34 -12.88 -18.22
C PRO A 94 8.62 -13.25 -19.53
N GLN A 95 9.20 -12.91 -20.67
CA GLN A 95 8.56 -13.14 -21.97
C GLN A 95 8.25 -14.63 -22.21
N GLY A 96 7.08 -14.92 -22.78
CA GLY A 96 6.63 -16.28 -23.06
C GLY A 96 6.18 -17.08 -21.83
N THR A 97 6.17 -16.47 -20.64
CA THR A 97 5.69 -17.11 -19.42
C THR A 97 4.26 -16.72 -19.08
N ARG A 98 3.62 -17.48 -18.18
CA ARG A 98 2.32 -17.16 -17.59
C ARG A 98 2.36 -17.43 -16.09
N LEU A 99 1.56 -16.70 -15.34
CA LEU A 99 1.33 -16.99 -13.91
C LEU A 99 0.58 -18.32 -13.80
N VAL A 100 1.11 -19.26 -13.02
CA VAL A 100 0.51 -20.59 -12.80
C VAL A 100 0.15 -20.86 -11.35
N ASP A 101 0.79 -20.18 -10.41
CA ASP A 101 0.54 -20.30 -8.97
C ASP A 101 0.81 -18.97 -8.26
N VAL A 102 0.09 -18.74 -7.17
CA VAL A 102 0.34 -17.66 -6.21
C VAL A 102 0.16 -18.25 -4.83
N ARG A 103 1.22 -18.19 -4.02
CA ARG A 103 1.22 -18.75 -2.68
C ARG A 103 1.59 -17.71 -1.65
N VAL A 104 0.82 -17.67 -0.56
CA VAL A 104 1.18 -16.91 0.65
C VAL A 104 2.22 -17.72 1.41
N VAL A 105 3.45 -17.22 1.47
CA VAL A 105 4.58 -17.88 2.15
C VAL A 105 4.81 -17.36 3.57
N GLY A 106 4.19 -16.23 3.93
CA GLY A 106 4.26 -15.63 5.25
C GLY A 106 3.13 -14.66 5.49
N LEU A 107 2.70 -14.57 6.74
CA LEU A 107 1.77 -13.55 7.23
C LEU A 107 2.48 -12.79 8.35
N GLY A 108 2.23 -11.49 8.42
CA GLY A 108 2.57 -10.69 9.59
C GLY A 108 1.69 -11.05 10.79
N GLU A 109 1.85 -10.30 11.88
CA GLU A 109 1.00 -10.47 13.05
C GLU A 109 -0.48 -10.17 12.70
N GLY A 110 -1.34 -11.16 12.93
CA GLY A 110 -2.78 -10.99 12.77
C GLY A 110 -3.38 -10.19 13.92
N ARG A 111 -4.31 -9.29 13.60
CA ARG A 111 -5.07 -8.53 14.60
C ARG A 111 -6.57 -8.72 14.40
N VAL A 112 -7.27 -9.10 15.46
CA VAL A 112 -8.74 -9.11 15.48
C VAL A 112 -9.24 -7.68 15.68
N LEU A 113 -10.04 -7.18 14.74
CA LEU A 113 -10.64 -5.83 14.82
C LEU A 113 -12.04 -5.84 15.47
N GLY A 114 -12.74 -6.96 15.41
CA GLY A 114 -14.05 -7.15 16.01
C GLY A 114 -14.54 -8.58 15.84
N THR A 115 -15.46 -9.02 16.71
CA THR A 115 -16.12 -10.32 16.64
C THR A 115 -17.63 -10.11 16.57
N GLY A 116 -18.30 -10.75 15.61
CA GLY A 116 -19.75 -10.57 15.40
C GLY A 116 -20.15 -9.21 14.83
N THR A 117 -19.18 -8.38 14.41
CA THR A 117 -19.45 -7.09 13.80
C THR A 117 -20.05 -7.28 12.40
N PRO A 118 -21.25 -6.74 12.12
CA PRO A 118 -21.86 -6.85 10.79
C PRO A 118 -21.08 -6.00 9.79
N LEU A 119 -20.46 -6.66 8.80
CA LEU A 119 -19.79 -5.98 7.70
C LEU A 119 -20.81 -5.54 6.65
N LEU A 120 -20.62 -4.33 6.15
CA LEU A 120 -21.42 -3.79 5.06
C LEU A 120 -21.02 -4.48 3.75
N ALA A 121 -22.00 -5.07 3.07
CA ALA A 121 -21.81 -5.65 1.76
C ALA A 121 -21.86 -4.58 0.66
N ALA A 122 -21.11 -4.78 -0.43
CA ALA A 122 -21.14 -3.85 -1.56
C ALA A 122 -22.53 -3.88 -2.23
N PRO A 123 -23.11 -2.70 -2.54
CA PRO A 123 -24.43 -2.62 -3.14
C PRO A 123 -24.44 -3.16 -4.58
N ASN A 124 -25.63 -3.47 -5.09
CA ASN A 124 -25.82 -3.74 -6.51
C ASN A 124 -25.51 -2.45 -7.31
N PRO A 125 -24.83 -2.55 -8.46
CA PRO A 125 -24.71 -1.41 -9.37
C PRO A 125 -26.11 -0.97 -9.79
N VAL A 126 -26.40 0.32 -9.66
CA VAL A 126 -27.63 0.91 -10.18
C VAL A 126 -27.35 1.31 -11.63
N LEU A 127 -28.08 0.72 -12.57
CA LEU A 127 -28.05 1.18 -13.95
C LEU A 127 -28.70 2.56 -13.98
N LEU A 128 -27.94 3.57 -14.40
CA LEU A 128 -28.52 4.86 -14.76
C LEU A 128 -29.07 4.69 -16.17
N ASP A 129 -30.39 4.75 -16.31
CA ASP A 129 -31.00 4.92 -17.61
C ASP A 129 -30.57 6.30 -18.14
N GLY A 130 -29.91 6.32 -19.29
CA GLY A 130 -29.56 7.57 -19.96
C GLY A 130 -30.85 8.27 -20.37
N SER A 131 -31.22 9.32 -19.64
CA SER A 131 -32.29 10.26 -20.01
C SER A 131 -31.85 11.15 -21.17
#